data_AF-A0A432PKK8-F1
#
_entry.id   AF-A0A432PKK8-F1
#
_cell.length_a   1.000
_cell.length_b   1.000
_cell.length_c   1.000
_cell.angle_alpha   90.00
_cell.angle_beta   90.00
_cell.angle_gamma   90.00
#
_symmetry.space_group_name_H-M   'P 1'
#
loop_
_entity.id
_entity.type
_entity.pdbx_description
1 polymer ?
#
loop_
_entity_poly.entity_id
_entity_poly.type
_entity_poly.pdbx_seq_one_letter_code
_entity_poly.pdbx_strand_id
1 'polypeptide(L)'
;MRQDERLAGADFLRAMACLLVLAHHLVLRLDMRRIPDDLAPAAHIIRFGNFGVAIFFVLSGFLLAHPFWRALDTGVGMPSLRHYAIRRAARIAPGFWCAATVSFLLSLTLLGLPLTPELMLRYLSGLLFMSQWHWRTFFPVEAGGPLWSIPFEVTSYVLLPACFLLLFRLPALNRHPVLARFAWLCIIGGVLVAHVLILTFFALDDIGRGWEYGLQGGAKEWMPRFNPIGFFAVFAIGALAAGIEVMLRARRSSWFDAAALLALVIAGYRLVISPGGSPESYGWLDVPYGFPIFPLAVATALVSLSHSQHLGRLLDNAPVRYTAKISFGIYIWQEIILISMQKLDPGSFGVSSENVVTGWLQSCGLAATLIVLVASLSYYLLEKPAIGFGNQLTSDLSNRATPFKV
;
A
#
# COMPACT_ATOMS: atom_id res chain seq x y z
N MET A 1 16.21 -16.16 -1.98
CA MET A 1 16.79 -15.06 -2.77
C MET A 1 18.23 -14.86 -2.34
N ARG A 2 19.19 -15.04 -3.26
CA ARG A 2 20.57 -14.63 -3.06
C ARG A 2 20.61 -13.09 -2.95
N GLN A 3 21.57 -12.53 -2.21
CA GLN A 3 21.64 -11.09 -1.92
C GLN A 3 21.79 -10.21 -3.19
N ASP A 4 22.14 -10.79 -4.34
CA ASP A 4 22.41 -10.08 -5.60
C ASP A 4 21.16 -9.75 -6.47
N GLU A 5 19.96 -10.17 -6.08
CA GLU A 5 18.71 -9.95 -6.87
C GLU A 5 17.75 -8.91 -6.28
N ARG A 6 18.14 -8.17 -5.22
CA ARG A 6 17.28 -7.12 -4.66
C ARG A 6 17.42 -5.82 -5.45
N LEU A 7 16.29 -5.32 -5.97
CA LEU A 7 16.21 -3.98 -6.55
C LEU A 7 16.45 -2.94 -5.45
N ALA A 8 17.56 -2.23 -5.55
CA ALA A 8 17.97 -1.23 -4.57
C ALA A 8 16.92 -0.11 -4.45
N GLY A 9 16.70 0.38 -3.24
CA GLY A 9 15.71 1.40 -2.89
C GLY A 9 14.30 0.86 -2.64
N ALA A 10 14.00 -0.38 -3.03
CA ALA A 10 12.68 -0.98 -2.79
C ALA A 10 12.41 -1.24 -1.30
N ASP A 11 13.45 -1.59 -0.52
CA ASP A 11 13.32 -1.77 0.93
C ASP A 11 13.13 -0.40 1.62
N PHE A 12 13.89 0.62 1.22
CA PHE A 12 13.71 2.00 1.67
C PHE A 12 12.30 2.54 1.43
N LEU A 13 11.77 2.48 0.21
CA LEU A 13 10.42 2.98 -0.06
C LEU A 13 9.36 2.19 0.71
N ARG A 14 9.54 0.88 0.92
CA ARG A 14 8.63 0.08 1.72
C ARG A 14 8.62 0.49 3.20
N ALA A 15 9.80 0.72 3.78
CA ALA A 15 9.93 1.19 5.15
C ALA A 15 9.34 2.61 5.29
N MET A 16 9.63 3.50 4.34
CA MET A 16 9.07 4.85 4.35
C MET A 16 7.54 4.83 4.23
N ALA A 17 6.99 3.97 3.37
CA ALA A 17 5.54 3.80 3.24
C ALA A 17 4.86 3.43 4.57
N CYS A 18 5.31 2.37 5.27
CA CYS A 18 4.68 2.00 6.55
C CYS A 18 4.89 3.08 7.63
N LEU A 19 6.07 3.70 7.69
CA LEU A 19 6.36 4.72 8.71
C LEU A 19 5.58 6.01 8.48
N LEU A 20 5.35 6.43 7.22
CA LEU A 20 4.48 7.57 6.90
C LEU A 20 3.04 7.31 7.33
N VAL A 21 2.51 6.11 7.04
CA VAL A 21 1.15 5.75 7.48
C VAL A 21 1.08 5.69 9.01
N LEU A 22 2.10 5.16 9.69
CA LEU A 22 2.16 5.16 11.15
C LEU A 22 2.18 6.59 11.72
N ALA A 23 3.04 7.46 11.19
CA ALA A 23 3.13 8.85 11.61
C ALA A 23 1.79 9.60 11.41
N HIS A 24 1.09 9.34 10.30
CA HIS A 24 -0.25 9.84 10.05
C HIS A 24 -1.23 9.43 11.17
N HIS A 25 -1.31 8.15 11.52
CA HIS A 25 -2.25 7.70 12.56
C HIS A 25 -1.88 8.18 13.96
N LEU A 26 -0.58 8.35 14.25
CA LEU A 26 -0.11 8.94 15.50
C LEU A 26 -0.50 10.41 15.61
N VAL A 27 -0.29 11.23 14.58
CA VAL A 27 -0.64 12.65 14.62
C VAL A 27 -2.15 12.89 14.58
N LEU A 28 -2.95 11.96 14.06
CA LEU A 28 -4.41 12.03 14.19
C LEU A 28 -4.89 11.95 15.65
N ARG A 29 -4.06 11.45 16.57
CA ARG A 29 -4.35 11.41 18.01
C ARG A 29 -3.88 12.65 18.77
N LEU A 30 -3.19 13.57 18.10
CA LEU A 30 -2.74 14.82 18.70
C LEU A 30 -3.89 15.84 18.67
N ASP A 31 -4.20 16.43 19.82
CA ASP A 31 -5.13 17.55 19.90
C ASP A 31 -4.48 18.82 19.37
N MET A 32 -4.76 19.13 18.10
CA MET A 32 -4.21 20.27 17.38
C MET A 32 -4.61 21.63 17.97
N ARG A 33 -5.62 21.70 18.85
CA ARG A 33 -6.03 22.96 19.48
C ARG A 33 -5.13 23.33 20.66
N ARG A 34 -4.35 22.38 21.17
CA ARG A 34 -3.53 22.50 22.37
C ARG A 34 -2.03 22.54 22.07
N ILE A 35 -1.64 22.43 20.81
CA ILE A 35 -0.24 22.47 20.41
C ILE A 35 0.23 23.92 20.22
N PRO A 36 1.52 24.21 20.46
CA PRO A 36 2.14 25.47 20.08
C PRO A 36 2.01 25.78 18.58
N ASP A 37 1.80 27.06 18.23
CA ASP A 37 1.59 27.52 16.85
C ASP A 37 2.77 27.19 15.92
N ASP A 38 3.99 27.19 16.44
CA ASP A 38 5.21 26.85 15.70
C ASP A 38 5.28 25.37 15.28
N LEU A 39 4.57 24.50 15.99
CA LEU A 39 4.51 23.06 15.68
C LEU A 39 3.33 22.69 14.77
N ALA A 40 2.32 23.57 14.64
CA ALA A 40 1.13 23.30 13.85
C ALA A 40 1.44 22.98 12.37
N PRO A 41 2.31 23.72 11.65
CA PRO A 41 2.63 23.40 10.26
C PRO A 41 3.21 22.00 10.09
N ALA A 42 4.14 21.60 10.98
CA ALA A 42 4.74 20.27 10.93
C ALA A 42 3.70 19.17 11.18
N ALA A 43 2.83 19.33 12.18
CA ALA A 43 1.76 18.38 12.46
C ALA A 43 0.76 18.27 11.30
N HIS A 44 0.42 19.38 10.63
CA HIS A 44 -0.40 19.37 9.42
C HIS A 44 0.25 18.62 8.26
N ILE A 45 1.57 18.75 8.06
CA ILE A 45 2.30 17.99 7.02
C ILE A 45 2.30 16.49 7.35
N ILE A 46 2.54 16.12 8.61
CA ILE A 46 2.55 14.70 9.05
C ILE A 46 1.17 14.05 8.84
N ARG A 47 0.07 14.81 8.92
CA ARG A 47 -1.28 14.32 8.58
C ARG A 47 -1.41 13.88 7.12
N PHE A 48 -0.49 14.21 6.23
CA PHE A 48 -0.45 13.67 4.86
C PHE A 48 0.43 12.43 4.71
N GLY A 49 0.85 11.81 5.83
CA GLY A 49 1.53 10.50 5.81
C GLY A 49 0.65 9.36 5.26
N ASN A 50 -0.66 9.57 5.09
CA ASN A 50 -1.56 8.66 4.35
C ASN A 50 -1.12 8.43 2.90
N PHE A 51 -0.30 9.32 2.31
CA PHE A 51 0.36 9.12 1.02
C PHE A 51 1.24 7.86 0.97
N GLY A 52 1.67 7.33 2.13
CA GLY A 52 2.36 6.05 2.23
C GLY A 52 1.57 4.89 1.59
N VAL A 53 0.23 4.96 1.55
CA VAL A 53 -0.62 3.99 0.85
C VAL A 53 -0.33 4.00 -0.66
N ALA A 54 -0.23 5.17 -1.29
CA ALA A 54 0.12 5.26 -2.71
C ALA A 54 1.52 4.71 -2.99
N ILE A 55 2.49 4.89 -2.08
CA ILE A 55 3.83 4.29 -2.21
C ILE A 55 3.73 2.76 -2.26
N PHE A 56 2.91 2.14 -1.40
CA PHE A 56 2.69 0.69 -1.44
C PHE A 56 2.10 0.23 -2.78
N PHE A 57 1.10 0.92 -3.32
CA PHE A 57 0.49 0.55 -4.61
C PHE A 57 1.50 0.65 -5.76
N VAL A 58 2.27 1.75 -5.84
CA VAL A 58 3.31 1.92 -6.86
C VAL A 58 4.41 0.85 -6.71
N LEU A 59 4.89 0.63 -5.49
CA LEU A 59 5.93 -0.37 -5.21
C LEU A 59 5.47 -1.79 -5.55
N SER A 60 4.24 -2.17 -5.17
CA SER A 60 3.67 -3.47 -5.49
C SER A 60 3.50 -3.65 -7.00
N GLY A 61 3.02 -2.63 -7.72
CA GLY A 61 2.95 -2.63 -9.17
C GLY A 61 4.32 -2.83 -9.83
N PHE A 62 5.32 -2.10 -9.37
CA PHE A 62 6.69 -2.19 -9.86
C PHE A 62 7.28 -3.59 -9.67
N LEU A 63 7.25 -4.13 -8.45
CA LEU A 63 7.86 -5.43 -8.15
C LEU A 63 7.12 -6.60 -8.80
N LEU A 64 5.78 -6.53 -8.87
CA LEU A 64 4.97 -7.64 -9.40
C LEU A 64 4.93 -7.67 -10.92
N ALA A 65 5.02 -6.53 -11.60
CA ALA A 65 5.04 -6.46 -13.06
C ALA A 65 6.39 -6.86 -13.66
N HIS A 66 7.49 -6.68 -12.93
CA HIS A 66 8.85 -6.95 -13.41
C HIS A 66 9.05 -8.33 -14.08
N PRO A 67 8.65 -9.48 -13.49
CA PRO A 67 8.78 -10.78 -14.17
C PRO A 67 7.92 -10.91 -15.44
N PHE A 68 6.76 -10.24 -15.51
CA PHE A 68 5.92 -10.25 -16.71
C PHE A 68 6.55 -9.44 -17.84
N TRP A 69 7.09 -8.26 -17.54
CA TRP A 69 7.82 -7.45 -18.52
C TRP A 69 9.05 -8.16 -19.07
N ARG A 70 9.87 -8.76 -18.19
CA ARG A 70 11.04 -9.55 -18.64
C ARG A 70 10.64 -10.71 -19.54
N ALA A 71 9.55 -11.41 -19.21
CA ALA A 71 9.07 -12.52 -20.03
C ALA A 71 8.59 -12.03 -21.41
N LEU A 72 7.83 -10.94 -21.44
CA LEU A 72 7.31 -10.35 -22.67
C LEU A 72 8.44 -9.89 -23.61
N ASP A 73 9.43 -9.17 -23.08
CA ASP A 73 10.54 -8.61 -23.87
C ASP A 73 11.52 -9.67 -24.39
N THR A 74 11.66 -10.78 -23.67
CA THR A 74 12.50 -11.90 -24.09
C THR A 74 11.74 -12.90 -24.96
N GLY A 75 10.45 -12.66 -25.23
CA GLY A 75 9.60 -13.53 -26.04
C GLY A 75 9.34 -14.90 -25.42
N VAL A 76 9.58 -15.08 -24.12
CA VAL A 76 9.27 -16.33 -23.41
C VAL A 76 7.82 -16.32 -22.92
N GLY A 77 7.30 -17.51 -22.59
CA GLY A 77 5.92 -17.66 -22.11
C GLY A 77 5.63 -16.86 -20.83
N MET A 78 4.38 -16.44 -20.67
CA MET A 78 3.91 -15.68 -19.52
C MET A 78 4.20 -16.41 -18.19
N PRO A 79 4.63 -15.70 -17.13
CA PRO A 79 4.78 -16.29 -15.80
C PRO A 79 3.52 -17.01 -15.33
N SER A 80 3.69 -18.16 -14.67
CA SER A 80 2.56 -18.97 -14.17
C SER A 80 1.68 -18.19 -13.19
N LEU A 81 0.41 -18.02 -13.58
CA LEU A 81 -0.60 -17.34 -12.75
C LEU A 81 -0.88 -18.09 -11.45
N ARG A 82 -0.78 -19.43 -11.47
CA ARG A 82 -0.92 -20.26 -10.26
C ARG A 82 0.19 -19.97 -9.26
N HIS A 83 1.45 -19.95 -9.71
CA HIS A 83 2.57 -19.62 -8.84
C HIS A 83 2.47 -18.19 -8.31
N TYR A 84 2.07 -17.25 -9.16
CA TYR A 84 1.81 -15.86 -8.77
C TYR A 84 0.76 -15.79 -7.66
N ALA A 85 -0.42 -16.39 -7.86
CA ALA A 85 -1.52 -16.36 -6.90
C ALA A 85 -1.15 -16.98 -5.55
N ILE A 86 -0.49 -18.16 -5.55
CA ILE A 86 -0.03 -18.82 -4.31
C ILE A 86 0.93 -17.91 -3.54
N ARG A 87 1.93 -17.31 -4.21
CA ARG A 87 2.91 -16.43 -3.55
C ARG A 87 2.29 -15.12 -3.04
N ARG A 88 1.18 -14.65 -3.60
CA ARG A 88 0.46 -13.46 -3.12
C ARG A 88 -0.44 -13.82 -1.94
N ALA A 89 -1.23 -14.88 -2.06
CA ALA A 89 -2.05 -15.40 -0.97
C ALA A 89 -1.19 -15.68 0.27
N ALA A 90 -0.08 -16.42 0.12
CA ALA A 90 0.84 -16.73 1.21
C ALA A 90 1.49 -15.49 1.85
N ARG A 91 1.62 -14.38 1.11
CA ARG A 91 2.23 -13.14 1.61
C ARG A 91 1.25 -12.29 2.40
N ILE A 92 -0.01 -12.18 1.94
CA ILE A 92 -0.97 -11.21 2.47
C ILE A 92 -2.02 -11.86 3.36
N ALA A 93 -2.58 -13.00 2.94
CA ALA A 93 -3.81 -13.52 3.53
C ALA A 93 -3.66 -13.94 5.01
N PRO A 94 -2.62 -14.69 5.44
CA PRO A 94 -2.51 -15.12 6.83
C PRO A 94 -2.43 -13.95 7.81
N GLY A 95 -1.55 -12.98 7.55
CA GLY A 95 -1.38 -11.81 8.40
C GLY A 95 -2.65 -10.94 8.44
N PHE A 96 -3.23 -10.66 7.26
CA PHE A 96 -4.46 -9.89 7.16
C PHE A 96 -5.64 -10.56 7.87
N TRP A 97 -5.87 -11.86 7.64
CA TRP A 97 -6.95 -12.58 8.30
C TRP A 97 -6.78 -12.59 9.82
N CYS A 98 -5.56 -12.78 10.32
CA CYS A 98 -5.28 -12.73 11.75
C CYS A 98 -5.57 -11.34 12.33
N ALA A 99 -5.05 -10.28 11.73
CA ALA A 99 -5.27 -8.90 12.18
C ALA A 99 -6.76 -8.52 12.11
N ALA A 100 -7.45 -8.86 11.01
CA ALA A 100 -8.89 -8.62 10.85
C ALA A 100 -9.71 -9.39 11.89
N THR A 101 -9.37 -10.65 12.18
CA THR A 101 -10.05 -11.45 13.20
C THR A 101 -9.87 -10.85 14.58
N VAL A 102 -8.63 -10.48 14.95
CA VAL A 102 -8.34 -9.86 16.25
C VAL A 102 -9.08 -8.53 16.37
N SER A 103 -9.04 -7.70 15.33
CA SER A 103 -9.77 -6.42 15.30
C SER A 103 -11.29 -6.62 15.44
N PHE A 104 -11.86 -7.61 14.75
CA PHE A 104 -13.26 -7.97 14.87
C PHE A 104 -13.62 -8.41 16.31
N LEU A 105 -12.81 -9.27 16.92
CA LEU A 105 -13.03 -9.70 18.31
C LEU A 105 -12.92 -8.53 19.30
N LEU A 106 -11.93 -7.65 19.14
CA LEU A 106 -11.77 -6.44 19.96
C LEU A 106 -12.94 -5.47 19.78
N SER A 107 -13.56 -5.43 18.60
CA SER A 107 -14.76 -4.63 18.37
C SER A 107 -15.92 -5.09 19.26
N LEU A 108 -16.06 -6.40 19.49
CA LEU A 108 -17.08 -6.96 20.38
C LEU A 108 -16.70 -6.83 21.86
N THR A 109 -15.44 -7.09 22.21
CA THR A 109 -15.01 -7.21 23.61
C THR A 109 -14.53 -5.89 24.21
N LEU A 110 -13.55 -5.24 23.57
CA LEU A 110 -12.91 -4.02 24.09
C LEU A 110 -13.74 -2.77 23.78
N LEU A 111 -14.31 -2.69 22.58
CA LEU A 111 -15.16 -1.56 22.19
C LEU A 111 -16.63 -1.74 22.64
N GLY A 112 -17.05 -2.98 22.96
CA GLY A 112 -18.41 -3.28 23.41
C GLY A 112 -19.47 -3.09 22.33
N LEU A 113 -19.11 -3.21 21.05
CA LEU A 113 -20.05 -3.04 19.94
C LEU A 113 -20.96 -4.27 19.82
N PRO A 114 -22.26 -4.08 19.54
CA PRO A 114 -23.18 -5.19 19.34
C PRO A 114 -22.82 -5.96 18.07
N LEU A 115 -23.04 -7.28 18.11
CA LEU A 115 -22.92 -8.12 16.92
C LEU A 115 -24.12 -7.88 15.99
N THR A 116 -23.92 -7.05 14.96
CA THR A 116 -24.96 -6.75 13.96
C THR A 116 -24.73 -7.52 12.65
N PRO A 117 -25.78 -7.74 11.83
CA PRO A 117 -25.63 -8.29 10.48
C PRO A 117 -24.68 -7.46 9.61
N GLU A 118 -24.65 -6.14 9.78
CA GLU A 118 -23.75 -5.25 9.05
C GLU A 118 -22.28 -5.46 9.45
N LEU A 119 -21.99 -5.55 10.75
CA LEU A 119 -20.63 -5.83 11.22
C LEU A 119 -20.16 -7.22 10.73
N MET A 120 -21.06 -8.21 10.70
CA MET A 120 -20.77 -9.53 10.13
C MET A 120 -20.48 -9.47 8.64
N LEU A 121 -21.32 -8.75 7.87
CA LEU A 121 -21.13 -8.59 6.43
C LEU A 121 -19.80 -7.93 6.11
N ARG A 122 -19.43 -6.86 6.83
CA ARG A 122 -18.14 -6.18 6.72
C ARG A 122 -16.97 -7.13 6.97
N TYR A 123 -17.02 -7.87 8.07
CA TYR A 123 -15.97 -8.82 8.43
C TYR A 123 -15.81 -9.92 7.39
N LEU A 124 -16.90 -10.56 6.98
CA LEU A 124 -16.89 -11.63 5.95
C LEU A 124 -16.42 -11.11 4.59
N SER A 125 -16.89 -9.93 4.17
CA SER A 125 -16.43 -9.30 2.93
C SER A 125 -14.93 -8.98 2.98
N GLY A 126 -14.42 -8.57 4.14
CA GLY A 126 -12.99 -8.38 4.39
C GLY A 126 -12.21 -9.68 4.22
N LEU A 127 -12.61 -10.77 4.89
CA LEU A 127 -11.95 -12.07 4.78
C LEU A 127 -11.90 -12.60 3.34
N LEU A 128 -12.92 -12.28 2.54
CA LEU A 128 -13.00 -12.64 1.11
C LEU A 128 -12.29 -11.65 0.18
N PHE A 129 -11.70 -10.57 0.70
CA PHE A 129 -11.09 -9.47 -0.06
C PHE A 129 -12.06 -8.78 -1.03
N MET A 130 -13.33 -8.65 -0.62
CA MET A 130 -14.43 -8.06 -1.42
C MET A 130 -15.04 -6.80 -0.78
N SER A 131 -14.50 -6.30 0.33
CA SER A 131 -15.05 -5.18 1.09
C SER A 131 -15.07 -3.84 0.33
N GLN A 132 -14.18 -3.67 -0.65
CA GLN A 132 -13.92 -2.47 -1.44
C GLN A 132 -15.00 -2.08 -2.45
N TRP A 133 -15.96 -2.96 -2.74
CA TRP A 133 -16.93 -2.76 -3.82
C TRP A 133 -18.18 -2.00 -3.40
N HIS A 134 -18.36 -1.75 -2.10
CA HIS A 134 -19.52 -1.04 -1.58
C HIS A 134 -19.15 -0.25 -0.31
N TRP A 135 -19.68 0.97 -0.17
CA TRP A 135 -19.35 1.84 0.96
C TRP A 135 -19.66 1.20 2.32
N ARG A 136 -20.78 0.46 2.41
CA ARG A 136 -21.17 -0.30 3.62
C ARG A 136 -20.12 -1.29 4.12
N THR A 137 -19.43 -1.93 3.18
CA THR A 137 -18.42 -2.94 3.48
C THR A 137 -17.02 -2.37 3.57
N PHE A 138 -16.78 -1.16 3.05
CA PHE A 138 -15.48 -0.53 2.78
C PHE A 138 -14.45 -0.77 3.89
N PHE A 139 -14.83 -0.47 5.14
CA PHE A 139 -14.05 -0.78 6.33
C PHE A 139 -14.44 -2.16 6.85
N PRO A 140 -13.57 -3.18 6.70
CA PRO A 140 -13.94 -4.56 7.02
C PRO A 140 -14.15 -4.81 8.52
N VAL A 141 -13.60 -3.96 9.39
CA VAL A 141 -13.68 -4.05 10.86
C VAL A 141 -13.66 -2.64 11.46
N GLU A 142 -14.09 -2.50 12.71
CA GLU A 142 -14.15 -1.22 13.43
C GLU A 142 -12.78 -0.82 14.01
N ALA A 143 -12.17 -1.70 14.80
CA ALA A 143 -10.88 -1.45 15.45
C ALA A 143 -9.67 -1.66 14.51
N GLY A 144 -9.73 -1.16 13.26
CA GLY A 144 -8.74 -1.52 12.23
C GLY A 144 -8.89 -0.76 10.92
N GLY A 145 -9.31 0.50 10.98
CA GLY A 145 -9.61 1.36 9.82
C GLY A 145 -8.71 1.10 8.60
N PRO A 146 -7.37 1.20 8.70
CA PRO A 146 -6.43 1.03 7.57
C PRO A 146 -6.47 -0.30 6.81
N LEU A 147 -7.10 -1.34 7.37
CA LEU A 147 -7.25 -2.63 6.72
C LEU A 147 -8.08 -2.56 5.43
N TRP A 148 -8.83 -1.46 5.21
CA TRP A 148 -9.59 -1.20 3.99
C TRP A 148 -8.75 -1.31 2.70
N SER A 149 -7.45 -0.98 2.75
CA SER A 149 -6.62 -0.92 1.54
C SER A 149 -6.19 -2.29 1.02
N ILE A 150 -6.21 -3.33 1.86
CA ILE A 150 -5.71 -4.66 1.48
C ILE A 150 -6.60 -5.31 0.42
N PRO A 151 -7.94 -5.30 0.53
CA PRO A 151 -8.82 -5.75 -0.55
C PRO A 151 -8.67 -4.95 -1.86
N PHE A 152 -8.37 -3.64 -1.80
CA PHE A 152 -8.01 -2.85 -2.99
C PHE A 152 -6.71 -3.36 -3.65
N GLU A 153 -5.70 -3.67 -2.83
CA GLU A 153 -4.44 -4.22 -3.31
C GLU A 153 -4.62 -5.61 -3.95
N VAL A 154 -5.44 -6.48 -3.34
CA VAL A 154 -5.79 -7.79 -3.91
C VAL A 154 -6.52 -7.64 -5.25
N THR A 155 -7.40 -6.64 -5.40
CA THR A 155 -8.02 -6.35 -6.70
C THR A 155 -6.96 -6.00 -7.74
N SER A 156 -5.97 -5.19 -7.37
CA SER A 156 -4.84 -4.85 -8.26
C SER A 156 -4.01 -6.08 -8.65
N TYR A 157 -3.84 -7.05 -7.74
CA TYR A 157 -3.17 -8.32 -8.01
C TYR A 157 -3.92 -9.21 -9.00
N VAL A 158 -5.25 -9.06 -9.09
CA VAL A 158 -6.07 -9.77 -10.09
C VAL A 158 -6.05 -9.04 -11.44
N LEU A 159 -6.16 -7.72 -11.42
CA LEU A 159 -6.16 -6.89 -12.64
C LEU A 159 -4.82 -6.89 -13.35
N LEU A 160 -3.70 -6.93 -12.62
CA LEU A 160 -2.35 -6.97 -13.19
C LEU A 160 -2.15 -8.12 -14.21
N PRO A 161 -2.31 -9.40 -13.84
CA PRO A 161 -2.17 -10.50 -14.78
C PRO A 161 -3.25 -10.47 -15.87
N ALA A 162 -4.46 -9.98 -15.60
CA ALA A 162 -5.48 -9.81 -16.64
C ALA A 162 -5.02 -8.83 -17.73
N CYS A 163 -4.40 -7.70 -17.35
CA CYS A 163 -3.82 -6.74 -18.29
C CYS A 163 -2.65 -7.35 -19.07
N PHE A 164 -1.75 -8.08 -18.41
CA PHE A 164 -0.66 -8.76 -19.10
C PHE A 164 -1.15 -9.86 -20.05
N LEU A 165 -2.21 -10.61 -19.70
CA LEU A 165 -2.82 -11.58 -20.62
C LEU A 165 -3.26 -10.92 -21.93
N LEU A 166 -3.72 -9.66 -21.90
CA LEU A 166 -4.03 -8.90 -23.12
C LEU A 166 -2.77 -8.59 -23.92
N LEU A 167 -1.68 -8.17 -23.25
CA LEU A 167 -0.41 -7.88 -23.92
C LEU A 167 0.22 -9.14 -24.57
N PHE A 168 0.27 -10.25 -23.84
CA PHE A 168 0.84 -11.52 -24.33
C PHE A 168 0.04 -12.13 -25.49
N ARG A 169 -1.23 -11.75 -25.67
CA ARG A 169 -2.05 -12.18 -26.82
C ARG A 169 -1.76 -11.44 -28.11
N LEU A 170 -0.97 -10.36 -28.07
CA LEU A 170 -0.64 -9.54 -29.23
C LEU A 170 0.81 -9.80 -29.66
N PRO A 171 1.07 -10.67 -30.66
CA PRO A 171 2.43 -11.10 -31.02
C PRO A 171 3.36 -9.96 -31.44
N ALA A 172 2.79 -8.86 -31.96
CA ALA A 172 3.55 -7.65 -32.32
C ALA A 172 4.25 -7.01 -31.11
N LEU A 173 3.67 -7.11 -29.91
CA LEU A 173 4.22 -6.51 -28.70
C LEU A 173 5.48 -7.22 -28.21
N ASN A 174 5.57 -8.54 -28.44
CA ASN A 174 6.78 -9.33 -28.10
C ASN A 174 8.00 -8.90 -28.93
N ARG A 175 7.78 -8.37 -30.14
CA ARG A 175 8.86 -7.95 -31.05
C ARG A 175 9.24 -6.48 -30.89
N HIS A 176 8.38 -5.68 -30.26
CA HIS A 176 8.55 -4.23 -30.14
C HIS A 176 8.33 -3.78 -28.68
N PRO A 177 9.37 -3.86 -27.82
CA PRO A 177 9.26 -3.54 -26.39
C PRO A 177 8.69 -2.13 -26.11
N VAL A 178 9.04 -1.14 -26.94
CA VAL A 178 8.52 0.24 -26.85
C VAL A 178 7.00 0.27 -27.07
N LEU A 179 6.51 -0.46 -28.08
CA LEU A 179 5.09 -0.55 -28.39
C LEU A 179 4.32 -1.21 -27.25
N ALA A 180 4.92 -2.19 -26.55
CA ALA A 180 4.31 -2.79 -25.37
C ALA A 180 4.11 -1.80 -24.21
N ARG A 181 5.03 -0.84 -24.01
CA ARG A 181 4.87 0.23 -22.99
C ARG A 181 3.81 1.23 -23.42
N PHE A 182 3.75 1.55 -24.70
CA PHE A 182 2.67 2.38 -25.24
C PHE A 182 1.30 1.70 -25.07
N ALA A 183 1.20 0.39 -25.34
CA ALA A 183 -0.02 -0.38 -25.06
C ALA A 183 -0.38 -0.36 -23.57
N TRP A 184 0.60 -0.41 -22.66
CA TRP A 184 0.36 -0.26 -21.23
C TRP A 184 -0.12 1.14 -20.84
N LEU A 185 0.39 2.20 -21.48
CA LEU A 185 -0.14 3.56 -21.33
C LEU A 185 -1.61 3.63 -21.77
N CYS A 186 -1.98 2.96 -22.87
CA CYS A 186 -3.38 2.85 -23.30
C CYS A 186 -4.24 2.10 -22.26
N ILE A 187 -3.70 1.06 -21.61
CA ILE A 187 -4.38 0.37 -20.50
C ILE A 187 -4.61 1.34 -19.34
N ILE A 188 -3.61 2.12 -18.93
CA ILE A 188 -3.77 3.16 -17.90
C ILE A 188 -4.86 4.16 -18.31
N GLY A 189 -4.85 4.62 -19.57
CA GLY A 189 -5.89 5.49 -20.11
C GLY A 189 -7.30 4.88 -20.01
N GLY A 190 -7.46 3.61 -20.37
CA GLY A 190 -8.73 2.88 -20.25
C GLY A 190 -9.19 2.72 -18.80
N VAL A 191 -8.27 2.45 -17.88
CA VAL A 191 -8.54 2.39 -16.43
C VAL A 191 -9.01 3.74 -15.89
N LEU A 192 -8.38 4.84 -16.32
CA LEU A 192 -8.79 6.19 -15.93
C LEU A 192 -10.15 6.56 -16.50
N VAL A 193 -10.45 6.18 -17.74
CA VAL A 193 -11.81 6.32 -18.30
C VAL A 193 -12.80 5.55 -17.44
N ALA A 194 -12.54 4.28 -17.12
CA ALA A 194 -13.41 3.48 -16.27
C ALA A 194 -13.60 4.09 -14.86
N HIS A 195 -12.55 4.67 -14.28
CA HIS A 195 -12.63 5.42 -13.03
C HIS A 195 -13.59 6.62 -13.15
N VAL A 196 -13.47 7.43 -14.20
CA VAL A 196 -14.38 8.56 -14.44
C VAL A 196 -15.82 8.11 -14.65
N LEU A 197 -16.04 6.99 -15.36
CA LEU A 197 -17.38 6.40 -15.48
C LEU A 197 -17.94 5.97 -14.12
N ILE A 198 -17.10 5.43 -13.23
CA ILE A 198 -17.51 5.10 -11.86
C ILE A 198 -17.93 6.35 -11.08
N LEU A 199 -17.15 7.43 -11.15
CA LEU A 199 -17.52 8.70 -10.51
C LEU A 199 -18.85 9.25 -11.02
N THR A 200 -19.11 9.06 -12.32
CA THR A 200 -20.28 9.62 -13.00
C THR A 200 -21.55 8.79 -12.71
N PHE A 201 -21.46 7.47 -12.79
CA PHE A 201 -22.64 6.59 -12.70
C PHE A 201 -22.92 6.03 -11.30
N PHE A 202 -21.93 6.04 -10.41
CA PHE A 202 -22.06 5.52 -9.04
C PHE A 202 -21.83 6.59 -7.98
N ALA A 203 -22.17 7.84 -8.30
CA ALA A 203 -22.22 8.91 -7.31
C ALA A 203 -23.22 8.57 -6.19
N LEU A 204 -22.80 8.79 -4.95
CA LEU A 204 -23.63 8.53 -3.77
C LEU A 204 -24.35 9.80 -3.31
N ASP A 205 -25.47 9.63 -2.63
CA ASP A 205 -26.17 10.73 -1.93
C ASP A 205 -25.34 11.31 -0.78
N ASP A 206 -25.76 12.47 -0.27
CA ASP A 206 -25.11 13.15 0.85
C ASP A 206 -25.68 12.76 2.23
N ILE A 207 -26.64 11.82 2.29
CA ILE A 207 -27.29 11.45 3.54
C ILE A 207 -26.34 10.59 4.38
N GLY A 208 -25.93 11.11 5.55
CA GLY A 208 -24.99 10.41 6.42
C GLY A 208 -23.59 10.29 5.83
N ARG A 209 -23.20 11.24 4.95
CA ARG A 209 -21.86 11.38 4.40
C ARG A 209 -21.01 12.24 5.36
N GLY A 210 -19.79 11.81 5.64
CA GLY A 210 -18.85 12.54 6.51
C GLY A 210 -18.35 11.72 7.70
N TRP A 211 -17.17 12.08 8.20
CA TRP A 211 -16.48 11.37 9.28
C TRP A 211 -17.18 11.52 10.64
N GLU A 212 -18.03 12.54 10.79
CA GLU A 212 -18.91 12.74 11.94
C GLU A 212 -19.92 11.58 12.12
N TYR A 213 -20.24 10.85 11.04
CA TYR A 213 -21.09 9.66 11.07
C TYR A 213 -20.27 8.35 11.22
N GLY A 214 -19.02 8.46 11.69
CA GLY A 214 -18.12 7.33 11.89
C GLY A 214 -17.61 6.72 10.57
N LEU A 215 -17.15 5.46 10.64
CA LEU A 215 -16.54 4.79 9.49
C LEU A 215 -17.47 4.67 8.28
N GLN A 216 -18.77 4.52 8.49
CA GLN A 216 -19.74 4.39 7.41
C GLN A 216 -19.92 5.71 6.64
N GLY A 217 -20.01 6.83 7.35
CA GLY A 217 -20.04 8.14 6.70
C GLY A 217 -18.71 8.52 6.07
N GLY A 218 -17.59 8.16 6.68
CA GLY A 218 -16.25 8.29 6.06
C GLY A 218 -16.11 7.46 4.79
N ALA A 219 -16.67 6.24 4.76
CA ALA A 219 -16.69 5.41 3.55
C ALA A 219 -17.55 6.05 2.44
N LYS A 220 -18.70 6.64 2.79
CA LYS A 220 -19.50 7.43 1.85
C LYS A 220 -18.78 8.69 1.37
N GLU A 221 -18.01 9.35 2.23
CA GLU A 221 -17.21 10.52 1.85
C GLU A 221 -16.15 10.15 0.79
N TRP A 222 -15.49 9.01 1.00
CA TRP A 222 -14.47 8.51 0.10
C TRP A 222 -15.01 7.91 -1.20
N MET A 223 -16.11 7.16 -1.17
CA MET A 223 -16.69 6.53 -2.36
C MET A 223 -17.58 7.53 -3.13
N PRO A 224 -17.53 7.61 -4.48
CA PRO A 224 -16.85 6.70 -5.42
C PRO A 224 -15.38 7.04 -5.74
N ARG A 225 -14.80 8.12 -5.20
CA ARG A 225 -13.41 8.53 -5.50
C ARG A 225 -12.38 7.47 -5.11
N PHE A 226 -12.57 6.86 -3.95
CA PHE A 226 -11.83 5.68 -3.52
C PHE A 226 -12.53 4.44 -4.06
N ASN A 227 -12.20 4.07 -5.29
CA ASN A 227 -12.64 2.81 -5.88
C ASN A 227 -11.43 1.97 -6.34
N PRO A 228 -11.59 0.63 -6.47
CA PRO A 228 -10.48 -0.26 -6.79
C PRO A 228 -9.83 0.01 -8.16
N ILE A 229 -10.58 0.58 -9.11
CA ILE A 229 -10.12 0.88 -10.47
C ILE A 229 -9.20 2.10 -10.46
N GLY A 230 -9.56 3.17 -9.76
CA GLY A 230 -8.69 4.35 -9.57
C GLY A 230 -7.38 3.99 -8.87
N PHE A 231 -7.44 3.14 -7.84
CA PHE A 231 -6.23 2.64 -7.17
C PHE A 231 -5.38 1.72 -8.05
N PHE A 232 -6.01 0.95 -8.95
CA PHE A 232 -5.27 0.19 -9.95
C PHE A 232 -4.52 1.12 -10.93
N ALA A 233 -5.00 2.34 -11.21
CA ALA A 233 -4.23 3.31 -12.00
C ALA A 233 -2.90 3.70 -11.32
N VAL A 234 -2.92 3.94 -9.99
CA VAL A 234 -1.72 4.19 -9.17
C VAL A 234 -0.76 3.00 -9.23
N PHE A 235 -1.30 1.78 -9.07
CA PHE A 235 -0.55 0.54 -9.19
C PHE A 235 0.07 0.37 -10.60
N ALA A 236 -0.69 0.68 -11.64
CA ALA A 236 -0.30 0.53 -13.02
C ALA A 236 0.82 1.51 -13.44
N ILE A 237 0.93 2.67 -12.78
CA ILE A 237 2.11 3.56 -12.91
C ILE A 237 3.37 2.83 -12.44
N GLY A 238 3.31 2.16 -11.29
CA GLY A 238 4.42 1.34 -10.79
C GLY A 238 4.76 0.20 -11.76
N ALA A 239 3.73 -0.48 -12.28
CA ALA A 239 3.93 -1.54 -13.27
C ALA A 239 4.57 -1.02 -14.57
N LEU A 240 4.20 0.17 -15.05
CA LEU A 240 4.84 0.81 -16.20
C LEU A 240 6.31 1.13 -15.91
N ALA A 241 6.59 1.65 -14.70
CA ALA A 241 7.95 1.97 -14.29
C ALA A 241 8.85 0.74 -14.26
N ALA A 242 8.34 -0.43 -13.86
CA ALA A 242 9.08 -1.69 -14.00
C ALA A 242 9.32 -2.05 -15.47
N GLY A 243 8.36 -1.78 -16.35
CA GLY A 243 8.53 -1.95 -17.79
C GLY A 243 9.63 -1.05 -18.34
N ILE A 244 9.71 0.21 -17.90
CA ILE A 244 10.80 1.12 -18.27
C ILE A 244 12.13 0.62 -17.71
N GLU A 245 12.16 0.20 -16.44
CA GLU A 245 13.35 -0.27 -15.75
C GLU A 245 13.99 -1.48 -16.45
N VAL A 246 13.19 -2.44 -16.90
CA VAL A 246 13.65 -3.62 -17.66
C VAL A 246 14.30 -3.23 -19.00
N MET A 247 13.91 -2.10 -19.60
CA MET A 247 14.53 -1.60 -20.84
C MET A 247 15.85 -0.88 -20.62
N LEU A 248 16.12 -0.42 -19.39
CA LEU A 248 17.37 0.24 -19.07
C LEU A 248 18.51 -0.78 -19.05
N ARG A 249 19.66 -0.38 -19.60
CA ARG A 249 20.87 -1.20 -19.51
C ARG A 249 21.31 -1.24 -18.04
N ALA A 250 21.82 -2.38 -17.59
CA ALA A 250 22.38 -2.57 -16.26
C ALA A 250 23.67 -1.75 -16.02
N ARG A 251 23.56 -0.42 -16.05
CA ARG A 251 24.62 0.54 -15.77
C ARG A 251 24.22 1.38 -14.57
N ARG A 252 25.15 1.50 -13.62
CA ARG A 252 25.00 2.38 -12.47
C ARG A 252 25.65 3.73 -12.76
N SER A 253 25.01 4.82 -12.34
CA SER A 253 25.50 6.18 -12.59
C SER A 253 25.03 7.14 -11.51
N SER A 254 25.88 8.13 -11.19
CA SER A 254 25.55 9.29 -10.34
C SER A 254 24.34 10.10 -10.82
N TRP A 255 24.04 10.08 -12.12
CA TRP A 255 22.84 10.71 -12.66
C TRP A 255 21.56 10.11 -12.06
N PHE A 256 21.55 8.79 -11.84
CA PHE A 256 20.42 8.12 -11.19
C PHE A 256 20.32 8.45 -9.71
N ASP A 257 21.43 8.74 -9.02
CA ASP A 257 21.40 9.27 -7.65
C ASP A 257 20.72 10.65 -7.61
N ALA A 258 21.09 11.57 -8.53
CA ALA A 258 20.48 12.89 -8.63
C ALA A 258 18.99 12.82 -9.01
N ALA A 259 18.63 11.99 -9.99
CA ALA A 259 17.24 11.78 -10.40
C ALA A 259 16.39 11.19 -9.26
N ALA A 260 16.94 10.23 -8.50
CA ALA A 260 16.27 9.68 -7.32
C ALA A 260 16.07 10.74 -6.24
N LEU A 261 17.07 11.55 -5.91
CA LEU A 261 16.94 12.64 -4.94
C LEU A 261 15.88 13.66 -5.38
N LEU A 262 15.91 14.10 -6.64
CA LEU A 262 14.91 15.02 -7.16
C LEU A 262 13.51 14.43 -7.08
N ALA A 263 13.33 13.16 -7.43
CA ALA A 263 12.04 12.48 -7.35
C ALA A 263 11.54 12.37 -5.90
N LEU A 264 12.43 12.06 -4.94
CA LEU A 264 12.09 12.06 -3.51
C LEU A 264 11.74 13.46 -2.99
N VAL A 265 12.43 14.50 -3.46
CA VAL A 265 12.12 15.90 -3.12
C VAL A 265 10.76 16.30 -3.68
N ILE A 266 10.44 15.94 -4.93
CA ILE A 266 9.11 16.21 -5.52
C ILE A 266 8.02 15.49 -4.71
N ALA A 267 8.24 14.23 -4.35
CA ALA A 267 7.31 13.46 -3.52
C ALA A 267 7.10 14.11 -2.14
N GLY A 268 8.18 14.52 -1.47
CA GLY A 268 8.13 15.21 -0.18
C GLY A 268 7.47 16.58 -0.27
N TYR A 269 7.77 17.36 -1.31
CA TYR A 269 7.16 18.66 -1.56
C TYR A 269 5.64 18.55 -1.74
N ARG A 270 5.16 17.49 -2.40
CA ARG A 270 3.72 17.22 -2.49
C ARG A 270 3.02 17.08 -1.14
N LEU A 271 3.69 16.51 -0.13
CA LEU A 271 3.15 16.46 1.25
C LEU A 271 3.14 17.86 1.88
N VAL A 272 4.14 18.69 1.62
CA VAL A 272 4.26 20.05 2.18
C VAL A 272 3.15 20.98 1.66
N ILE A 273 2.73 20.84 0.41
CA ILE A 273 1.70 21.70 -0.21
C ILE A 273 0.28 21.13 -0.17
N SER A 274 0.09 19.93 0.39
CA SER A 274 -1.24 19.33 0.53
C SER A 274 -2.09 19.95 1.66
N PRO A 275 -1.51 20.43 2.79
CA PRO A 275 -2.26 21.21 3.77
C PRO A 275 -2.99 22.40 3.13
N GLY A 276 -4.27 22.55 3.45
CA GLY A 276 -5.16 23.57 2.86
C GLY A 276 -6.07 23.05 1.75
N GLY A 277 -5.83 21.84 1.23
CA GLY A 277 -6.75 21.10 0.36
C GLY A 277 -7.59 20.06 1.11
N SER A 278 -8.18 19.11 0.38
CA SER A 278 -8.85 17.96 1.02
C SER A 278 -7.86 17.08 1.78
N PRO A 279 -8.25 16.40 2.88
CA PRO A 279 -7.39 15.49 3.63
C PRO A 279 -6.80 14.33 2.79
N GLU A 280 -7.48 13.97 1.72
CA GLU A 280 -7.10 12.92 0.76
C GLU A 280 -6.20 13.44 -0.37
N SER A 281 -6.05 14.76 -0.48
CA SER A 281 -5.30 15.45 -1.53
C SER A 281 -5.66 14.93 -2.93
N TYR A 282 -6.94 15.07 -3.31
CA TYR A 282 -7.42 14.62 -4.61
C TYR A 282 -6.64 15.32 -5.73
N GLY A 283 -6.14 14.53 -6.67
CA GLY A 283 -5.38 14.99 -7.82
C GLY A 283 -6.23 15.03 -9.09
N TRP A 284 -5.57 14.81 -10.23
CA TRP A 284 -6.24 14.74 -11.52
C TRP A 284 -7.30 13.61 -11.54
N LEU A 285 -8.47 13.90 -12.10
CA LEU A 285 -9.63 13.00 -12.16
C LEU A 285 -10.11 12.51 -10.78
N ASP A 286 -9.92 13.30 -9.73
CA ASP A 286 -10.29 12.98 -8.34
C ASP A 286 -9.64 11.69 -7.79
N VAL A 287 -8.54 11.23 -8.39
CA VAL A 287 -7.75 10.12 -7.84
C VAL A 287 -6.95 10.65 -6.63
N PRO A 288 -6.97 9.96 -5.47
CA PRO A 288 -6.35 10.47 -4.24
C PRO A 288 -4.82 10.53 -4.29
N TYR A 289 -4.24 11.12 -3.25
CA TYR A 289 -2.80 11.17 -3.00
C TYR A 289 -2.00 11.95 -4.06
N GLY A 290 -2.54 13.07 -4.54
CA GLY A 290 -1.85 13.96 -5.47
C GLY A 290 -1.55 13.33 -6.83
N PHE A 291 -2.42 12.42 -7.28
CA PHE A 291 -2.29 11.79 -8.59
C PHE A 291 -2.27 12.84 -9.74
N PRO A 292 -1.47 12.64 -10.80
CA PRO A 292 -0.50 11.57 -11.00
C PRO A 292 0.91 11.92 -10.47
N ILE A 293 1.14 13.17 -10.02
CA ILE A 293 2.49 13.69 -9.74
C ILE A 293 3.19 12.88 -8.65
N PHE A 294 2.52 12.62 -7.52
CA PHE A 294 3.14 11.87 -6.44
C PHE A 294 3.43 10.40 -6.81
N PRO A 295 2.48 9.62 -7.35
CA PRO A 295 2.78 8.28 -7.86
C PRO A 295 3.88 8.23 -8.92
N LEU A 296 3.93 9.19 -9.84
CA LEU A 296 5.00 9.30 -10.84
C LEU A 296 6.35 9.57 -10.18
N ALA A 297 6.42 10.48 -9.22
CA ALA A 297 7.65 10.77 -8.48
C ALA A 297 8.16 9.52 -7.74
N VAL A 298 7.27 8.78 -7.07
CA VAL A 298 7.62 7.52 -6.41
C VAL A 298 8.13 6.48 -7.42
N ALA A 299 7.47 6.36 -8.57
CA ALA A 299 7.84 5.43 -9.62
C ALA A 299 9.22 5.78 -10.23
N THR A 300 9.48 7.06 -10.49
CA THR A 300 10.78 7.57 -10.93
C THR A 300 11.86 7.31 -9.88
N ALA A 301 11.55 7.49 -8.59
CA ALA A 301 12.48 7.15 -7.51
C ALA A 301 12.83 5.66 -7.51
N LEU A 302 11.88 4.75 -7.73
CA LEU A 302 12.16 3.30 -7.79
C LEU A 302 13.09 2.94 -8.95
N VAL A 303 12.79 3.43 -10.15
CA VAL A 303 13.64 3.18 -11.33
C VAL A 303 15.05 3.75 -11.13
N SER A 304 15.13 4.96 -10.58
CA SER A 304 16.42 5.64 -10.38
C SER A 304 17.22 5.00 -9.26
N LEU A 305 16.60 4.62 -8.14
CA LEU A 305 17.29 3.94 -7.04
C LEU A 305 17.82 2.56 -7.46
N SER A 306 17.12 1.81 -8.31
CA SER A 306 17.61 0.50 -8.79
C SER A 306 18.90 0.61 -9.61
N HIS A 307 19.10 1.75 -10.28
CA HIS A 307 20.28 2.07 -11.11
C HIS A 307 21.26 3.05 -10.45
N SER A 308 21.01 3.46 -9.21
CA SER A 308 21.86 4.41 -8.49
C SER A 308 23.26 3.85 -8.20
N GLN A 309 24.26 4.72 -8.15
CA GLN A 309 25.64 4.32 -7.83
C GLN A 309 25.81 4.11 -6.33
N HIS A 310 25.25 5.01 -5.51
CA HIS A 310 25.48 5.03 -4.06
C HIS A 310 24.18 5.08 -3.25
N LEU A 311 23.25 5.95 -3.63
CA LEU A 311 22.08 6.35 -2.86
C LEU A 311 21.17 5.17 -2.52
N GLY A 312 20.85 4.31 -3.50
CA GLY A 312 20.01 3.14 -3.26
C GLY A 312 20.61 2.18 -2.24
N ARG A 313 21.94 2.02 -2.23
CA ARG A 313 22.63 1.19 -1.22
C ARG A 313 22.69 1.86 0.15
N LEU A 314 22.88 3.18 0.18
CA LEU A 314 22.92 3.98 1.40
C LEU A 314 21.56 3.97 2.12
N LEU A 315 20.48 4.13 1.35
CA LEU A 315 19.11 4.14 1.86
C LEU A 315 18.66 2.74 2.30
N ASP A 316 19.04 1.68 1.59
CA ASP A 316 18.78 0.29 2.01
C ASP A 316 19.81 -0.19 3.05
N ASN A 317 19.99 0.53 4.15
CA ASN A 317 20.84 0.11 5.27
C ASN A 317 20.16 -0.99 6.12
N ALA A 318 20.88 -1.56 7.08
CA ALA A 318 20.39 -2.70 7.86
C ALA A 318 19.10 -2.42 8.66
N PRO A 319 18.98 -1.30 9.41
CA PRO A 319 17.72 -0.92 10.06
C PRO A 319 16.55 -0.80 9.08
N VAL A 320 16.75 -0.10 7.95
CA VAL A 320 15.71 0.08 6.93
C VAL A 320 15.25 -1.26 6.35
N ARG A 321 16.18 -2.18 6.04
CA ARG A 321 15.84 -3.52 5.56
C ARG A 321 15.05 -4.33 6.58
N TYR A 322 15.31 -4.14 7.87
CA TYR A 322 14.55 -4.79 8.93
C TYR A 322 13.13 -4.22 9.01
N THR A 323 12.98 -2.89 9.04
CA THR A 323 11.67 -2.23 9.00
C THR A 323 10.87 -2.64 7.77
N ALA A 324 11.51 -2.66 6.59
CA ALA A 324 10.89 -3.11 5.35
C ALA A 324 10.39 -4.56 5.42
N LYS A 325 11.12 -5.44 6.12
CA LYS A 325 10.75 -6.84 6.30
C LYS A 325 9.45 -6.99 7.10
N ILE A 326 9.32 -6.25 8.20
CA ILE A 326 8.14 -6.28 9.08
C ILE A 326 7.06 -5.24 8.73
N SER A 327 7.26 -4.47 7.65
CA SER A 327 6.40 -3.36 7.24
C SER A 327 4.93 -3.73 7.08
N PHE A 328 4.64 -4.94 6.59
CA PHE A 328 3.26 -5.43 6.47
C PHE A 328 2.61 -5.59 7.86
N GLY A 329 3.33 -6.20 8.81
CA GLY A 329 2.93 -6.27 10.21
C GLY A 329 2.71 -4.88 10.83
N ILE A 330 3.63 -3.94 10.62
CA ILE A 330 3.46 -2.54 11.10
C ILE A 330 2.15 -1.97 10.56
N TYR A 331 1.90 -2.12 9.26
CA TYR A 331 0.73 -1.58 8.58
C TYR A 331 -0.59 -2.15 9.13
N ILE A 332 -0.70 -3.47 9.30
CA ILE A 332 -1.95 -4.11 9.69
C ILE A 332 -2.24 -4.04 11.20
N TRP A 333 -1.20 -3.95 12.04
CA TRP A 333 -1.36 -3.97 13.50
C TRP A 333 -1.40 -2.58 14.14
N GLN A 334 -0.86 -1.54 13.49
CA GLN A 334 -0.74 -0.21 14.11
C GLN A 334 -2.06 0.31 14.68
N GLU A 335 -3.14 0.33 13.89
CA GLU A 335 -4.38 0.96 14.32
C GLU A 335 -5.09 0.14 15.41
N ILE A 336 -4.97 -1.18 15.36
CA ILE A 336 -5.48 -2.08 16.40
C ILE A 336 -4.82 -1.71 17.74
N ILE A 337 -3.50 -1.50 17.74
CA ILE A 337 -2.74 -1.13 18.94
C ILE A 337 -3.11 0.28 19.40
N LEU A 338 -3.15 1.26 18.49
CA LEU A 338 -3.48 2.65 18.83
C LEU A 338 -4.87 2.78 19.44
N ILE A 339 -5.90 2.16 18.84
CA ILE A 339 -7.26 2.17 19.38
C ILE A 339 -7.31 1.45 20.74
N SER A 340 -6.61 0.32 20.88
CA SER A 340 -6.57 -0.41 22.15
C SER A 340 -5.95 0.43 23.26
N MET A 341 -4.84 1.13 22.98
CA MET A 341 -4.20 2.05 23.93
C MET A 341 -5.18 3.16 24.35
N GLN A 342 -5.87 3.81 23.40
CA GLN A 342 -6.83 4.87 23.73
C GLN A 342 -8.02 4.39 24.55
N LYS A 343 -8.48 3.15 24.30
CA LYS A 343 -9.61 2.59 25.04
C LYS A 343 -9.25 2.17 26.45
N LEU A 344 -8.03 1.65 26.65
CA LEU A 344 -7.52 1.21 27.96
C LEU A 344 -7.04 2.39 28.81
N ASP A 345 -6.45 3.41 28.19
CA ASP A 345 -6.04 4.64 28.82
C ASP A 345 -6.59 5.85 28.02
N PRO A 346 -7.79 6.35 28.39
CA PRO A 346 -8.38 7.53 27.75
C PRO A 346 -7.55 8.82 27.91
N GLY A 347 -6.60 8.84 28.85
CA GLY A 347 -5.66 9.95 29.06
C GLY A 347 -4.45 9.94 28.13
N SER A 348 -4.25 8.85 27.39
CA SER A 348 -3.13 8.68 26.45
C SER A 348 -3.12 9.73 25.34
N PHE A 349 -2.02 9.77 24.59
CA PHE A 349 -1.77 10.72 23.50
C PHE A 349 -1.85 12.20 23.91
N GLY A 350 -1.58 12.50 25.18
CA GLY A 350 -1.52 13.86 25.71
C GLY A 350 -2.85 14.43 26.16
N VAL A 351 -3.94 13.65 26.11
CA VAL A 351 -5.29 14.12 26.50
C VAL A 351 -5.32 14.58 27.94
N SER A 352 -4.79 13.78 28.88
CA SER A 352 -4.74 14.12 30.31
C SER A 352 -3.47 14.88 30.72
N SER A 353 -2.53 15.08 29.80
CA SER A 353 -1.24 15.70 30.11
C SER A 353 -1.35 17.23 30.16
N GLU A 354 -0.62 17.88 31.07
CA GLU A 354 -0.51 19.35 31.09
C GLU A 354 0.09 19.87 29.78
N ASN A 355 1.22 19.28 29.37
CA ASN A 355 1.80 19.49 28.05
C ASN A 355 1.36 18.37 27.10
N VAL A 356 0.44 18.70 26.18
CA VAL A 356 -0.11 17.75 25.20
C VAL A 356 0.97 17.11 24.33
N VAL A 357 2.01 17.86 23.95
CA VAL A 357 3.06 17.39 23.05
C VAL A 357 3.92 16.34 23.77
N THR A 358 4.30 16.60 25.01
CA THR A 358 5.09 15.65 25.81
C THR A 358 4.32 14.35 26.04
N GLY A 359 3.04 14.44 26.46
CA GLY A 359 2.21 13.25 26.67
C GLY A 359 1.95 12.47 25.37
N TRP A 360 1.78 13.18 24.26
CA TRP A 360 1.68 12.59 22.93
C TRP A 360 2.96 11.86 22.52
N LEU A 361 4.14 12.46 22.69
CA LEU A 361 5.43 11.84 22.38
C LEU A 361 5.69 10.58 23.22
N GLN A 362 5.35 10.60 24.51
CA GLN A 362 5.45 9.43 25.39
C GLN A 362 4.57 8.28 24.90
N SER A 363 3.30 8.59 24.58
CA SER A 363 2.36 7.60 24.03
C SER A 363 2.82 7.08 22.66
N CYS A 364 3.39 7.93 21.81
CA CYS A 364 3.97 7.54 20.53
C CYS A 364 5.16 6.57 20.71
N GLY A 365 6.04 6.83 21.67
CA GLY A 365 7.17 5.95 21.99
C GLY A 365 6.73 4.56 22.44
N LEU A 366 5.72 4.50 23.33
CA LEU A 366 5.11 3.25 23.76
C LEU A 366 4.43 2.53 22.59
N ALA A 367 3.61 3.24 21.81
CA ALA A 367 2.91 2.69 20.65
C ALA A 367 3.89 2.12 19.62
N ALA A 368 4.93 2.88 19.24
CA ALA A 368 5.94 2.44 18.28
C ALA A 368 6.65 1.17 18.76
N THR A 369 6.97 1.08 20.05
CA THR A 369 7.58 -0.11 20.66
C THR A 369 6.65 -1.32 20.55
N LEU A 370 5.39 -1.18 20.98
CA LEU A 370 4.40 -2.26 20.89
C LEU A 370 4.15 -2.69 19.44
N ILE A 371 4.05 -1.75 18.51
CA ILE A 371 3.82 -2.02 17.09
C ILE A 371 5.00 -2.79 16.49
N VAL A 372 6.25 -2.37 16.75
CA VAL A 372 7.44 -3.09 16.26
C VAL A 372 7.51 -4.50 16.84
N LEU A 373 7.20 -4.67 18.13
CA LEU A 373 7.17 -5.99 18.79
C LEU A 373 6.11 -6.90 18.16
N VAL A 374 4.86 -6.45 18.07
CA VAL A 374 3.75 -7.24 17.50
C VAL A 374 3.97 -7.52 16.02
N ALA A 375 4.42 -6.53 15.24
CA ALA A 375 4.75 -6.71 13.82
C ALA A 375 5.88 -7.74 13.63
N SER A 376 6.89 -7.73 14.51
CA SER A 376 7.98 -8.71 14.47
C SER A 376 7.49 -10.11 14.80
N LEU A 377 6.69 -10.26 15.86
CA LEU A 377 6.09 -11.54 16.23
C LEU A 377 5.19 -12.07 15.10
N SER A 378 4.31 -11.22 14.56
CA SER A 378 3.45 -11.56 13.42
C SER A 378 4.26 -12.02 12.21
N TYR A 379 5.35 -11.32 11.89
CA TYR A 379 6.23 -11.71 10.80
C TYR A 379 6.88 -13.08 11.03
N TYR A 380 7.50 -13.31 12.18
CA TYR A 380 8.27 -14.54 12.41
C TYR A 380 7.39 -15.77 12.68
N LEU A 381 6.24 -15.58 13.33
CA LEU A 381 5.37 -16.68 13.75
C LEU A 381 4.31 -17.02 12.69
N LEU A 382 3.90 -16.07 11.85
CA LEU A 382 2.79 -16.25 10.92
C LEU A 382 3.19 -15.99 9.47
N GLU A 383 3.68 -14.79 9.14
CA GLU A 383 3.93 -14.43 7.74
C GLU A 383 5.09 -15.22 7.11
N LYS A 384 6.23 -15.32 7.80
CA LYS A 384 7.43 -15.99 7.29
C LYS A 384 7.20 -17.49 7.06
N PRO A 385 6.57 -18.25 7.99
CA PRO A 385 6.19 -19.64 7.74
C PRO A 385 5.26 -19.78 6.53
N ALA A 386 4.23 -18.94 6.42
CA ALA A 386 3.29 -19.01 5.30
C ALA A 386 3.95 -18.72 3.96
N ILE A 387 4.82 -17.70 3.88
CA ILE A 387 5.63 -17.41 2.69
C ILE A 387 6.54 -18.60 2.35
N GLY A 388 7.15 -19.22 3.35
CA GLY A 388 7.97 -20.42 3.19
C GLY A 388 7.19 -21.57 2.58
N PHE A 389 6.01 -21.86 3.13
CA PHE A 389 5.10 -22.88 2.62
C PHE A 389 4.64 -22.60 1.18
N GLY A 390 4.24 -21.36 0.89
CA GLY A 390 3.88 -20.94 -0.46
C GLY A 390 5.03 -21.14 -1.46
N ASN A 391 6.27 -20.85 -1.05
CA ASN A 391 7.44 -21.09 -1.90
C ASN A 391 7.68 -22.59 -2.17
N GLN A 392 7.56 -23.45 -1.14
CA GLN A 392 7.67 -24.90 -1.28
C GLN A 392 6.61 -25.47 -2.25
N LEU A 393 5.35 -25.07 -2.09
CA LEU A 393 4.27 -25.47 -2.99
C LEU A 393 4.60 -25.11 -4.45
N THR A 394 5.14 -23.92 -4.70
CA THR A 394 5.50 -23.52 -6.06
C THR A 394 6.72 -24.24 -6.63
N SER A 395 7.70 -24.65 -5.80
CA SER A 395 8.86 -25.42 -6.29
C SER A 395 8.49 -26.86 -6.64
N ASP A 396 7.61 -27.47 -5.86
CA ASP A 396 7.17 -28.85 -6.11
C ASP A 396 6.34 -28.93 -7.39
N LEU A 397 5.55 -27.89 -7.68
CA LEU A 397 4.79 -27.78 -8.92
C LEU A 397 5.70 -27.63 -10.16
N SER A 398 6.82 -26.91 -10.06
CA SER A 398 7.81 -26.89 -11.15
C SER A 398 8.48 -28.25 -11.36
N ASN A 399 8.78 -28.98 -10.29
CA ASN A 399 9.39 -30.31 -10.38
C ASN A 399 8.43 -31.37 -10.95
N ARG A 400 7.13 -31.27 -10.64
CA ARG A 400 6.09 -32.15 -11.19
C ARG A 400 5.70 -31.84 -12.64
N ALA A 401 6.01 -30.64 -13.14
CA ALA A 401 5.82 -30.28 -14.55
C ALA A 401 6.94 -30.81 -15.48
N THR A 402 7.99 -31.40 -14.90
CA THR A 402 9.06 -32.11 -15.60
C THR A 402 9.15 -33.60 -15.22
N PRO A 403 8.11 -34.45 -15.39
CA PRO A 403 8.21 -35.87 -15.08
C PRO A 403 8.38 -36.74 -16.34
N PHE A 404 8.88 -36.21 -17.46
CA PHE A 404 9.28 -37.03 -18.61
C PHE A 404 10.54 -36.45 -19.28
N LYS A 405 11.69 -36.95 -18.83
CA LYS A 405 12.88 -37.18 -19.66
C LYS A 405 13.30 -38.62 -19.42
N VAL A 406 12.77 -39.52 -20.25
CA VAL A 406 13.52 -40.60 -20.90
C VAL A 406 13.00 -40.64 -22.33
#